data_AF-A0A0F9D314-F1
#
_entry.id   AF-A0A0F9D314-F1
#
_cell.length_a   1.000
_cell.length_b   1.000
_cell.length_c   1.000
_cell.angle_alpha   90.00
_cell.angle_beta   90.00
_cell.angle_gamma   90.00
#
_symmetry.space_group_name_H-M   'P 1'
#
loop_
_entity.id
_entity.type
_entity.pdbx_description
1 polymer ?
#
loop_
_entity_poly.entity_id
_entity_poly.type
_entity_poly.pdbx_seq_one_letter_code
_entity_poly.pdbx_strand_id
1 'polypeptide(L)'
;HPCATVFLESRKNAKLHNTYVKGNLEKVDVNNRVHTDFNQHIVRTGRLSSSNPNLQNIPIRTDIGRKVRDAFIAAPGKLLLAVDPVLSTPH
;
A
#
# COMPACT_ATOMS: atom_id res chain seq x y z
N HIS A 1 -9.69 -15.55 24.52
CA HIS A 1 -11.03 -15.01 24.81
C HIS A 1 -11.64 -14.43 23.52
N PRO A 2 -12.86 -14.82 23.11
CA PRO A 2 -13.47 -14.45 21.82
C PRO A 2 -13.50 -12.93 21.53
N CYS A 3 -13.67 -12.11 22.57
CA CYS A 3 -13.62 -10.64 22.48
C CYS A 3 -12.29 -10.10 21.89
N ALA A 4 -11.15 -10.72 22.21
CA ALA A 4 -9.86 -10.26 21.72
C ALA A 4 -9.74 -10.43 20.19
N THR A 5 -10.28 -11.51 19.64
CA THR A 5 -10.27 -11.78 18.19
C THR A 5 -11.09 -10.75 17.44
N VAL A 6 -12.33 -10.50 17.89
CA VAL A 6 -13.23 -9.50 17.28
C VAL A 6 -12.61 -8.10 17.34
N PHE A 7 -11.97 -7.74 18.44
CA PHE A 7 -11.29 -6.47 18.57
C PHE A 7 -10.12 -6.32 17.58
N LEU A 8 -9.29 -7.36 17.43
CA LEU A 8 -8.18 -7.36 16.49
C LEU A 8 -8.65 -7.26 15.04
N GLU A 9 -9.74 -7.93 14.67
CA GLU A 9 -10.35 -7.83 13.35
C GLU A 9 -10.90 -6.43 13.07
N SER A 10 -11.62 -5.85 14.04
CA SER A 10 -12.11 -4.47 13.95
C SER A 10 -10.97 -3.48 13.73
N ARG A 11 -9.87 -3.59 14.46
CA ARG A 11 -8.68 -2.74 14.29
C ARG A 11 -8.04 -2.89 12.90
N LYS A 12 -7.97 -4.11 12.36
CA LYS A 12 -7.47 -4.36 10.99
C LYS A 12 -8.36 -3.66 9.94
N ASN A 13 -9.68 -3.83 10.05
CA ASN A 13 -10.64 -3.24 9.12
C ASN A 13 -10.64 -1.70 9.19
N ALA A 14 -10.60 -1.15 10.41
CA ALA A 14 -10.51 0.30 10.61
C ALA A 14 -9.23 0.88 9.99
N LYS A 15 -8.08 0.19 10.14
CA LYS A 15 -6.83 0.61 9.49
C LYS A 15 -6.92 0.54 7.96
N LEU A 16 -7.47 -0.55 7.41
CA LEU A 16 -7.69 -0.69 5.97
C LEU A 16 -8.52 0.48 5.42
N HIS A 17 -9.65 0.76 6.05
CA HIS A 17 -10.55 1.83 5.62
C HIS A 17 -9.94 3.22 5.78
N ASN A 18 -9.48 3.58 6.99
CA ASN A 18 -9.03 4.93 7.29
C ASN A 18 -7.72 5.28 6.58
N THR A 19 -6.73 4.40 6.63
CA THR A 19 -5.40 4.70 6.09
C THR A 19 -5.35 4.54 4.58
N TYR A 20 -5.88 3.44 4.05
CA TYR A 20 -5.62 3.06 2.66
C TYR A 20 -6.75 3.36 1.70
N VAL A 21 -8.01 3.35 2.16
CA VAL A 21 -9.14 3.74 1.32
C VAL A 21 -9.31 5.24 1.41
N LYS A 22 -9.79 5.75 2.54
CA LYS A 22 -10.10 7.17 2.71
C LYS A 22 -8.85 8.05 2.57
N GLY A 23 -7.78 7.74 3.31
CA GLY A 23 -6.57 8.55 3.32
C GLY A 23 -5.80 8.61 1.99
N ASN A 24 -5.94 7.60 1.12
CA ASN A 24 -5.38 7.67 -0.24
C ASN A 24 -6.31 8.39 -1.21
N LEU A 25 -7.63 8.16 -1.13
CA LEU A 25 -8.62 8.83 -1.98
C LEU A 25 -8.58 10.35 -1.82
N GLU A 26 -8.36 10.85 -0.60
CA GLU A 26 -8.20 12.29 -0.32
C GLU A 26 -6.96 12.91 -0.98
N LYS A 27 -6.00 12.09 -1.43
CA LYS A 27 -4.75 12.53 -2.07
C LYS A 27 -4.71 12.27 -3.57
N VAL A 28 -5.83 11.85 -4.14
CA VAL A 28 -5.98 11.69 -5.58
C VAL A 28 -6.14 13.06 -6.22
N ASP A 29 -5.39 13.31 -7.30
CA ASP A 29 -5.51 14.55 -8.07
C ASP A 29 -6.74 14.55 -9.00
N VAL A 30 -6.95 15.66 -9.69
CA VAL A 30 -8.06 15.82 -10.65
C VAL A 30 -8.01 14.84 -11.85
N ASN A 31 -6.86 14.19 -12.07
CA ASN A 31 -6.64 13.23 -13.15
C ASN A 31 -6.69 11.76 -12.66
N ASN A 32 -7.21 11.53 -11.45
CA ASN A 32 -7.27 10.21 -10.81
C ASN A 32 -5.88 9.57 -10.60
N ARG A 33 -4.86 10.38 -10.29
CA ARG A 33 -3.50 9.92 -9.97
C ARG A 33 -3.18 10.16 -8.50
N VAL A 34 -2.47 9.21 -7.90
CA VAL A 34 -1.87 9.35 -6.57
C VAL A 34 -0.38 9.67 -6.76
N HIS A 35 0.08 10.73 -6.09
CA HIS A 35 1.48 11.15 -6.09
C HIS A 35 2.10 10.83 -4.74
N THR A 36 3.29 10.24 -4.72
CA THR A 36 4.02 9.92 -3.49
C THR A 36 5.38 10.58 -3.49
N ASP A 37 5.86 10.97 -2.31
CA ASP A 37 7.21 11.48 -2.13
C ASP A 37 8.16 10.31 -1.84
N PHE A 38 9.23 10.18 -2.62
CA PHE A 38 10.33 9.24 -2.33
C PHE A 38 11.45 9.97 -1.58
N ASN A 39 11.59 9.67 -0.29
CA ASN A 39 12.60 10.26 0.56
C ASN A 39 13.87 9.40 0.60
N GLN A 40 14.98 9.97 0.14
CA GLN A 40 16.29 9.31 0.07
C GLN A 40 17.09 9.44 1.38
N HIS A 41 16.91 10.53 2.13
CA HIS A 41 17.79 10.88 3.25
C HIS A 41 17.27 10.45 4.64
N ILE A 42 16.07 9.89 4.72
CA ILE A 42 15.42 9.60 6.02
C ILE A 42 15.90 8.26 6.60
N VAL A 43 16.17 7.26 5.77
CA VAL A 43 16.47 5.90 6.25
C VAL A 43 17.98 5.68 6.34
N ARG A 44 18.46 5.35 7.55
CA ARG A 44 19.89 5.09 7.84
C ARG A 44 20.54 4.02 6.95
N THR A 45 19.77 3.04 6.47
CA THR A 45 20.27 1.91 5.68
C THR A 45 20.39 2.21 4.18
N GLY A 46 20.14 3.45 3.75
CA GLY A 46 20.14 3.84 2.33
C GLY A 46 18.92 3.37 1.53
N ARG A 47 17.89 2.80 2.18
CA ARG A 47 16.64 2.45 1.50
C ARG A 47 15.81 3.70 1.21
N LEU A 48 15.13 3.73 0.06
CA LEU A 48 14.08 4.73 -0.18
C LEU A 48 12.93 4.53 0.79
N SER A 49 12.32 5.63 1.24
CA SER A 49 11.04 5.60 1.97
C SER A 49 9.99 6.41 1.23
N SER A 50 8.71 6.06 1.37
CA SER A 50 7.59 6.72 0.70
C SER A 50 6.68 7.45 1.70
N SER A 51 6.27 8.68 1.37
CA SER A 51 5.33 9.49 2.15
C SER A 51 4.32 10.22 1.27
N ASN A 52 3.23 10.71 1.87
CA ASN A 52 2.22 11.56 1.24
C ASN A 52 1.62 11.10 -0.11
N PRO A 53 0.98 9.92 -0.20
CA PRO A 53 0.84 8.86 0.80
C PRO A 53 1.99 7.84 0.75
N ASN A 54 2.11 7.00 1.78
CA ASN A 54 3.07 5.90 1.76
C ASN A 54 2.55 4.74 0.90
N LEU A 55 3.15 4.58 -0.29
CA LEU A 55 2.82 3.53 -1.25
C LEU A 55 3.68 2.27 -1.13
N GLN A 56 4.68 2.26 -0.24
CA GLN A 56 5.47 1.06 0.03
C GLN A 56 4.71 0.03 0.88
N ASN A 57 3.75 0.49 1.69
CA ASN A 57 3.05 -0.32 2.68
C ASN A 57 1.61 -0.70 2.28
N ILE A 58 1.31 -0.76 0.97
CA ILE A 58 -0.01 -1.18 0.50
C ILE A 58 -0.26 -2.65 0.84
N PRO A 59 -1.38 -2.99 1.50
CA PRO A 59 -1.64 -4.34 2.00
C PRO A 59 -1.79 -5.36 0.86
N ILE A 60 -1.29 -6.58 1.07
CA ILE A 60 -1.38 -7.69 0.07
C ILE A 60 -1.79 -9.05 0.68
N ARG A 61 -1.65 -9.23 2.00
CA ARG A 61 -1.78 -10.55 2.63
C ARG A 61 -3.21 -11.06 2.74
N THR A 62 -4.19 -10.18 2.97
CA THR A 62 -5.60 -10.52 3.13
C THR A 62 -6.39 -10.25 1.86
N ASP A 63 -7.55 -10.89 1.68
CA ASP A 63 -8.42 -10.64 0.52
C ASP A 63 -8.85 -9.18 0.40
N ILE A 64 -9.26 -8.57 1.51
CA ILE A 64 -9.63 -7.15 1.54
C ILE A 64 -8.40 -6.27 1.21
N GLY A 65 -7.21 -6.65 1.71
CA GLY A 65 -5.96 -5.97 1.38
C GLY A 65 -5.65 -6.03 -0.11
N ARG A 66 -5.80 -7.20 -0.73
CA ARG A 66 -5.65 -7.39 -2.18
C ARG A 66 -6.58 -6.47 -2.96
N LYS A 67 -7.87 -6.40 -2.60
CA LYS A 67 -8.83 -5.47 -3.23
C LYS A 67 -8.39 -4.00 -3.16
N VAL A 68 -7.78 -3.58 -2.05
CA VAL A 68 -7.22 -2.23 -1.92
C VAL A 68 -6.04 -2.03 -2.88
N ARG A 69 -5.18 -3.05 -3.05
CA ARG A 69 -4.07 -3.01 -4.01
C ARG A 69 -4.55 -3.01 -5.45
N ASP A 70 -5.62 -3.73 -5.77
CA ASP A 70 -6.22 -3.81 -7.11
C ASP A 70 -6.81 -2.48 -7.57
N ALA A 71 -7.08 -1.55 -6.64
CA ALA A 71 -7.50 -0.18 -6.98
C ALA A 71 -6.37 0.65 -7.63
N PHE A 72 -5.11 0.23 -7.52
CA PHE A 72 -3.99 0.88 -8.20
C PHE A 72 -3.87 0.35 -9.62
N ILE A 73 -4.49 1.06 -10.56
CA ILE A 73 -4.60 0.64 -11.96
C ILE A 73 -3.68 1.45 -12.90
N ALA A 74 -3.37 0.86 -14.05
CA ALA A 74 -2.72 1.58 -15.14
C ALA A 74 -3.67 2.62 -15.75
N ALA A 75 -3.11 3.65 -16.38
CA ALA A 75 -3.88 4.52 -17.26
C ALA A 75 -4.43 3.74 -18.48
N PRO A 76 -5.51 4.20 -19.12
CA PRO A 76 -6.05 3.55 -20.32
C PRO A 76 -4.99 3.30 -21.40
N GLY A 77 -5.01 2.10 -22.00
CA GLY A 77 -4.03 1.68 -23.01
C GLY A 77 -2.64 1.33 -22.46
N LYS A 78 -2.44 1.30 -21.13
CA LYS A 78 -1.18 0.91 -20.50
C LYS A 78 -1.37 -0.30 -19.59
N LEU A 79 -0.25 -0.93 -19.23
CA LEU A 79 -0.18 -2.02 -18.26
C LEU A 79 0.77 -1.64 -17.12
N LEU A 80 0.49 -2.14 -15.91
CA LEU A 80 1.44 -2.06 -14.79
C LEU A 80 2.33 -3.30 -14.80
N LEU A 81 3.65 -3.08 -14.82
CA LEU A 81 4.65 -4.13 -14.66
C LEU A 81 5.26 -4.01 -13.25
N ALA A 82 5.11 -5.06 -12.46
CA ALA A 82 5.76 -5.18 -11.16
C ALA A 82 6.90 -6.20 -11.26
N VAL A 83 8.11 -5.80 -10.86
CA VAL A 83 9.29 -6.66 -10.83
C VAL A 83 9.80 -6.68 -9.39
N ASP A 84 9.82 -7.87 -8.80
CA ASP A 84 10.40 -8.09 -7.48
C ASP A 84 11.68 -8.93 -7.67
N PRO A 85 12.86 -8.43 -7.27
CA PRO A 85 14.09 -9.22 -7.32
C PRO A 85 13.99 -10.33 -6.26
N VAL A 86 13.52 -11.51 -6.68
CA VAL A 86 13.70 -12.71 -5.86
C VAL A 86 15.20 -12.98 -5.83
N LEU A 87 15.84 -12.70 -4.69
CA LEU A 87 17.14 -13.28 -4.40
C LEU A 87 16.93 -14.78 -4.38
N SER A 88 17.30 -15.45 -5.47
CA SER A 88 17.49 -16.89 -5.47
C SER A 88 18.50 -17.18 -4.36
N THR A 89 18.01 -17.65 -3.22
CA THR A 89 18.87 -18.34 -2.28
C THR A 89 19.33 -19.59 -3.03
N PRO A 90 20.63 -19.78 -3.28
CA PRO A 90 21.09 -21.10 -3.68
C PRO A 90 20.81 -22.02 -2.49
N HIS A 91 20.28 -23.21 -2.81
CA HIS A 91 19.97 -24.30 -1.89
C HIS A 91 20.99 -24.50 -0.76
#